data_AF-A0A2E6U850-F1
#
_entry.id   AF-A0A2E6U850-F1
#
_cell.length_a   1.000
_cell.length_b   1.000
_cell.length_c   1.000
_cell.angle_alpha   90.00
_cell.angle_beta   90.00
_cell.angle_gamma   90.00
#
_symmetry.space_group_name_H-M   'P 1'
#
loop_
_entity.id
_entity.type
_entity.pdbx_description
1 polymer ?
#
loop_
_entity_poly.entity_id
_entity_poly.type
_entity_poly.pdbx_seq_one_letter_code
_entity_poly.pdbx_strand_id
1 'polypeptide(L)' 'MHNPGGFTDGDRAVCLLRWMGVSDDRLTFVGFAMDRVGAWSGTTDPARKLEKLTWMAEVLQRLDLMQHALPMDETS' A
#
# COMPACT_ATOMS: atom_id res chain seq x y z
N MET A 1 -4.27 -3.32 -24.30
CA MET A 1 -4.35 -2.63 -22.99
C MET A 1 -2.94 -2.43 -22.48
N HIS A 2 -2.49 -1.18 -22.36
CA HIS A 2 -1.21 -0.85 -21.72
C HIS A 2 -1.49 -0.70 -20.22
N ASN A 3 -1.05 -1.66 -19.41
CA ASN A 3 -0.95 -1.43 -17.98
C ASN A 3 0.36 -0.65 -17.79
N PRO A 4 0.34 0.66 -17.49
CA PRO A 4 1.57 1.42 -17.29
C PRO A 4 2.43 0.82 -16.17
N GLY A 5 1.82 -0.02 -15.31
CA GLY A 5 2.48 -0.53 -14.10
C GLY A 5 2.72 0.61 -13.11
N GLY A 6 3.16 0.26 -11.91
CA GLY A 6 3.55 1.23 -10.88
C GLY A 6 2.72 1.16 -9.59
N PHE A 7 1.54 0.54 -9.63
CA PHE A 7 0.65 0.40 -8.49
C PHE A 7 0.56 -1.05 -7.99
N THR A 8 0.39 -1.20 -6.68
CA THR A 8 0.15 -2.46 -5.97
C THR A 8 -1.36 -2.76 -5.91
N ASP A 9 -1.80 -3.91 -5.40
CA ASP A 9 -3.24 -4.11 -5.12
C ASP A 9 -3.70 -3.27 -3.91
N GLY A 10 -2.79 -2.96 -2.99
CA GLY A 10 -3.07 -2.21 -1.76
C GLY A 10 -3.46 -0.76 -2.02
N ASP A 11 -2.63 0.00 -2.75
CA ASP A 11 -2.94 1.39 -3.11
C ASP A 11 -4.24 1.51 -3.93
N ARG A 12 -4.51 0.59 -4.86
CA ARG A 12 -5.75 0.54 -5.63
C ARG A 12 -6.97 0.32 -4.74
N ALA A 13 -6.89 -0.59 -3.77
CA ALA A 13 -7.97 -0.83 -2.82
C ALA A 13 -8.26 0.41 -1.96
N VAL A 14 -7.23 1.08 -1.48
CA VAL A 14 -7.37 2.29 -0.65
C VAL A 14 -7.97 3.44 -1.44
N CYS A 15 -7.46 3.70 -2.66
CA CYS A 15 -8.01 4.72 -3.54
C CYS A 15 -9.51 4.49 -3.82
N LEU A 16 -9.90 3.24 -4.05
CA LEU A 16 -11.30 2.87 -4.28
C LEU A 16 -12.16 3.13 -3.03
N LEU A 17 -11.72 2.69 -1.85
CA LEU A 17 -12.46 2.89 -0.59
C LEU A 17 -12.62 4.38 -0.25
N ARG A 18 -11.58 5.18 -0.49
CA ARG A 18 -11.63 6.64 -0.32
C ARG A 18 -12.60 7.29 -1.29
N TRP A 19 -12.58 6.87 -2.56
CA TRP A 19 -13.54 7.35 -3.56
C TRP A 19 -14.99 7.01 -3.18
N MET A 20 -15.23 5.87 -2.54
CA MET A 20 -16.55 5.48 -2.01
C MET A 20 -16.93 6.22 -0.72
N GLY A 21 -16.09 7.13 -0.20
CA GLY A 21 -16.37 7.89 1.02
C GLY A 21 -16.23 7.10 2.31
N VAL A 22 -15.47 5.99 2.30
CA VAL A 22 -15.17 5.24 3.53
C VAL A 22 -14.27 6.10 4.43
N SER A 23 -14.69 6.24 5.69
CA SER A 23 -13.97 6.98 6.71
C SER A 23 -12.77 6.19 7.24
N ASP A 24 -11.74 6.91 7.69
CA ASP A 24 -10.44 6.33 8.02
C ASP A 24 -10.51 5.38 9.24
N ASP A 25 -11.42 5.65 10.19
CA ASP A 25 -11.71 4.82 11.35
C ASP A 25 -12.31 3.44 10.99
N ARG A 26 -12.73 3.28 9.72
CA ARG A 26 -13.25 2.01 9.18
C ARG A 26 -12.24 1.28 8.30
N LEU A 27 -11.03 1.80 8.21
CA LEU A 27 -9.93 1.19 7.45
C LEU A 27 -8.96 0.50 8.41
N THR A 28 -8.53 -0.70 8.04
CA THR A 28 -7.47 -1.43 8.75
C THR A 28 -6.51 -2.00 7.72
N PHE A 29 -5.23 -1.71 7.89
CA PHE A 29 -4.16 -2.13 6.99
C PHE A 29 -3.51 -3.41 7.53
N VAL A 30 -3.88 -4.57 6.99
CA VAL A 30 -3.37 -5.86 7.43
C VAL A 30 -2.41 -6.43 6.38
N GLY A 31 -1.22 -6.86 6.81
CA GLY A 31 -0.20 -7.41 5.91
C GLY A 31 0.39 -6.37 4.94
N PHE A 32 0.29 -5.09 5.29
CA PHE A 32 0.76 -3.97 4.49
C PHE A 32 2.24 -3.70 4.78
N ALA A 33 3.08 -3.66 3.76
CA ALA A 33 4.49 -3.31 3.89
C ALA A 33 4.92 -2.40 2.76
N MET A 34 5.49 -1.25 3.09
CA MET A 34 5.92 -0.23 2.12
C MET A 34 7.44 -0.20 1.90
N ASP A 35 8.20 -0.92 2.73
CA ASP A 35 9.66 -0.86 2.79
C ASP A 35 10.34 -2.16 2.33
N ARG A 36 9.59 -3.25 2.20
CA ARG A 36 10.14 -4.58 1.97
C ARG A 36 9.26 -5.43 1.07
N VAL A 37 9.93 -6.28 0.30
CA VAL A 37 9.28 -7.31 -0.50
C VAL A 37 9.02 -8.53 0.39
N GLY A 38 7.76 -8.95 0.52
CA GLY A 38 7.39 -10.12 1.32
C GLY A 38 7.95 -11.43 0.76
N ALA A 39 8.17 -12.41 1.66
CA ALA A 39 8.70 -13.74 1.34
C ALA A 39 7.86 -14.50 0.30
N TRP A 40 6.57 -14.18 0.20
CA TRP A 40 5.62 -14.80 -0.72
C TRP A 40 5.42 -14.02 -2.03
N SER A 41 6.23 -13.00 -2.30
CA SER A 41 6.11 -12.27 -3.56
C SER A 41 6.64 -13.10 -4.74
N GLY A 42 5.86 -13.20 -5.82
CA GLY A 42 6.22 -14.01 -7.00
C GLY A 42 7.54 -13.58 -7.66
N THR A 43 8.21 -14.45 -8.40
CA THR A 43 9.62 -14.38 -8.87
C THR A 43 10.03 -13.22 -9.79
N THR A 44 9.19 -12.21 -9.99
CA THR A 44 9.52 -10.97 -10.71
C THR A 44 10.59 -10.10 -10.02
N ASP A 45 11.24 -9.28 -10.85
CA ASP A 45 12.25 -8.26 -10.52
C ASP A 45 12.02 -7.56 -9.16
N PRO A 46 12.88 -7.81 -8.17
CA PRO A 46 12.79 -7.20 -6.85
C PRO A 46 12.90 -5.66 -6.86
N ALA A 47 13.73 -5.08 -7.73
CA ALA A 47 13.92 -3.63 -7.79
C ALA A 47 12.62 -2.94 -8.23
N ARG A 48 11.98 -3.48 -9.26
CA ARG A 48 10.69 -3.00 -9.73
C ARG A 48 9.57 -3.15 -8.69
N LYS A 49 9.63 -4.14 -7.81
CA LYS A 49 8.67 -4.24 -6.71
C LYS A 49 8.88 -3.15 -5.67
N LEU A 50 10.12 -2.87 -5.30
CA LEU A 50 10.43 -1.78 -4.36
C LEU A 50 9.94 -0.43 -4.90
N GLU A 51 10.13 -0.15 -6.20
CA GLU A 51 9.57 1.07 -6.83
C GLU A 51 8.05 1.17 -6.67
N LYS A 52 7.32 0.05 -6.82
CA LYS A 52 5.87 0.02 -6.59
C LYS A 52 5.51 0.29 -5.12
N LEU A 53 6.32 -0.21 -4.18
CA LEU A 53 6.09 0.08 -2.76
C LEU A 53 6.35 1.55 -2.42
N THR A 54 7.33 2.19 -3.06
CA THR A 54 7.54 3.64 -2.96
C THR A 54 6.33 4.41 -3.45
N TRP A 55 5.73 4.01 -4.58
CA TRP A 55 4.48 4.62 -5.06
C TRP A 55 3.31 4.41 -4.12
N MET A 56 3.20 3.22 -3.51
CA MET A 56 2.18 2.94 -2.50
C MET A 56 2.30 3.88 -1.30
N ALA A 57 3.52 4.13 -0.81
CA ALA A 57 3.75 5.09 0.27
C ALA A 57 3.35 6.53 -0.13
N GLU A 58 3.71 6.97 -1.33
CA GLU A 58 3.32 8.28 -1.86
C GLU A 58 1.79 8.44 -1.96
N VAL A 59 1.08 7.40 -2.41
CA VAL A 59 -0.40 7.40 -2.47
C VAL A 59 -1.00 7.55 -1.08
N LEU A 60 -0.52 6.76 -0.10
CA LEU A 60 -1.03 6.85 1.27
C LEU A 60 -0.73 8.20 1.91
N GLN A 61 0.42 8.80 1.61
CA GLN A 61 0.75 10.14 2.07
C GLN A 61 -0.21 11.19 1.51
N ARG A 62 -0.51 11.12 0.21
CA ARG A 62 -1.47 12.04 -0.44
C ARG A 62 -2.91 11.90 0.06
N LEU A 63 -3.26 10.70 0.54
CA LEU A 63 -4.58 10.41 1.10
C LEU A 63 -4.68 10.68 2.60
N ASP A 64 -3.57 11.11 3.24
CA ASP A 64 -3.44 11.33 4.69
C ASP A 64 -3.68 10.06 5.53
N LEU A 65 -3.21 8.91 5.02
CA LEU A 65 -3.42 7.58 5.62
C LEU A 65 -2.14 6.91 6.12
N MET A 66 -0.97 7.56 6.02
CA MET A 66 0.31 6.97 6.39
C MET A 66 0.33 6.48 7.84
N GLN A 67 -0.20 7.29 8.77
CA GLN A 67 -0.29 6.97 10.20
C GLN A 67 -1.19 5.76 10.51
N HIS A 68 -2.15 5.44 9.63
CA HIS A 68 -3.03 4.28 9.78
C HIS A 68 -2.44 3.00 9.17
N ALA A 69 -1.50 3.15 8.23
CA ALA A 69 -0.88 2.06 7.49
C ALA A 69 0.49 1.65 8.03
N LEU A 70 1.12 2.49 8.85
CA LEU A 70 2.31 2.09 9.60
C LEU A 70 1.90 1.01 10.62
N PRO A 71 2.71 -0.05 10.80
CA PRO A 71 2.46 -0.99 11.87
C PRO A 71 2.41 -0.22 13.18
N MET A 72 1.29 -0.32 13.89
CA MET A 72 1.29 -0.03 15.33
C MET A 72 2.37 -0.93 15.91
N ASP A 73 3.38 -0.36 16.57
CA ASP A 73 4.42 -1.16 17.22
C ASP A 73 3.74 -2.31 17.98
N GLU A 74 4.05 -3.56 17.63
CA GLU A 74 3.58 -4.77 18.34
C GLU A 74 4.27 -4.88 19.71
N THR A 75 4.25 -3.81 20.48
CA THR A 75 4.66 -3.74 21.89
C THR A 75 3.48 -3.30 22.73
N SER A 76 2.62 -4.26 23.06
CA SER A 76 1.77 -4.28 24.24
C SER A 76 1.56 -5.73 24.66
#